data_AF-A0A0G4KS14-F1
#
_entry.id   AF-A0A0G4KS14-F1
#
_cell.length_a   1.000
_cell.length_b   1.000
_cell.length_c   1.000
_cell.angle_alpha   90.00
_cell.angle_beta   90.00
_cell.angle_gamma   90.00
#
_symmetry.space_group_name_H-M   'P 1'
#
loop_
_entity.id
_entity.type
_entity.pdbx_description
1 polymer ?
#
loop_
_entity_poly.entity_id
_entity_poly.type
_entity_poly.pdbx_seq_one_letter_code
_entity_poly.pdbx_strand_id
1 'polypeptide(L)'
;MALRDVWRKDYKQWDEGGRVLGVSAVPQGLRYLIDESAAGDQDRLLKALNDWVDERGLDVGVVMTTLHPGGDFQRELLVWAFSEGAAKAVEAFVKTNERELGLETYDDGRLDDVSNGWWRRAWKQRNVAHSRKRVGPMLREALKQSPKL
;
A
#
# COMPACT_ATOMS: atom_id res chain seq x y z
N MET A 1 5.08 -11.68 15.57
CA MET A 1 4.88 -10.23 15.83
C MET A 1 3.46 -9.91 15.42
N ALA A 2 2.71 -9.12 16.20
CA ALA A 2 1.36 -8.76 15.78
C ALA A 2 1.40 -7.84 14.55
N LEU A 3 0.46 -7.99 13.62
CA LEU A 3 0.40 -7.15 12.41
C LEU A 3 0.35 -5.66 12.72
N ARG A 4 -0.34 -5.27 13.80
CA ARG A 4 -0.34 -3.89 14.30
C ARG A 4 1.07 -3.36 14.61
N ASP A 5 1.93 -4.18 15.21
CA ASP A 5 3.31 -3.79 15.48
C ASP A 5 4.14 -3.68 14.20
N VAL A 6 3.87 -4.55 13.22
CA VAL A 6 4.48 -4.48 11.88
C VAL A 6 4.12 -3.15 11.22
N TRP A 7 2.84 -2.74 11.25
CA TRP A 7 2.38 -1.47 10.67
C TRP A 7 3.01 -0.25 11.33
N ARG A 8 3.18 -0.27 12.66
CA ARG A 8 3.70 0.86 13.42
C ARG A 8 5.22 1.08 13.27
N LYS A 9 5.98 0.02 13.02
CA LYS A 9 7.45 0.01 13.22
C LYS A 9 8.22 1.03 12.38
N ASP A 10 7.96 1.11 11.08
CA ASP A 10 8.52 2.14 10.19
C ASP A 10 7.38 2.82 9.40
N TYR A 11 6.59 3.58 10.15
CA TYR A 11 5.40 4.27 9.66
C TYR A 11 5.66 5.76 9.41
N LYS A 12 5.01 6.29 8.37
CA LYS A 12 4.92 7.73 8.10
C LYS A 12 3.49 8.09 7.68
N GLN A 13 3.07 9.29 8.06
CA GLN A 13 1.75 9.82 7.78
C GLN A 13 1.86 11.25 7.25
N TRP A 14 0.99 11.60 6.32
CA TRP A 14 0.87 12.95 5.76
C TRP A 14 -0.60 13.33 5.61
N ASP A 15 -0.92 14.59 5.85
CA ASP A 15 -2.18 15.20 5.45
C ASP A 15 -1.93 16.01 4.17
N GLU A 16 -2.60 15.62 3.08
CA GLU A 16 -2.53 16.29 1.80
C GLU A 16 -3.88 16.93 1.48
N GLY A 17 -4.07 18.14 2.00
CA GLY A 17 -5.27 18.94 1.74
C GLY A 17 -6.52 18.34 2.38
N GLY A 18 -6.41 17.67 3.54
CA GLY A 18 -7.50 16.99 4.23
C GLY A 18 -7.71 15.54 3.79
N ARG A 19 -6.77 14.95 3.05
CA ARG A 19 -6.69 13.51 2.81
C ARG A 19 -5.47 12.93 3.52
N VAL A 20 -5.68 11.91 4.33
CA VAL A 20 -4.64 11.36 5.18
C VAL A 20 -4.04 10.10 4.54
N LEU A 21 -2.75 10.18 4.21
CA LEU A 21 -1.96 9.07 3.65
C LEU A 21 -1.07 8.46 4.74
N GLY A 22 -1.12 7.14 4.92
CA GLY A 22 -0.19 6.39 5.76
C GLY A 22 0.63 5.39 4.95
N VAL A 23 1.94 5.33 5.19
CA VAL A 23 2.85 4.35 4.55
C VAL A 23 3.66 3.60 5.61
N SER A 24 3.47 2.28 5.65
CA SER A 24 4.23 1.34 6.46
C SER A 24 5.30 0.66 5.61
N ALA A 25 6.59 0.86 5.94
CA ALA A 25 7.68 0.14 5.30
C ALA A 25 8.01 -1.14 6.09
N VAL A 26 8.04 -2.29 5.42
CA VAL A 26 8.16 -3.61 6.08
C VAL A 26 9.29 -4.44 5.47
N PRO A 27 10.29 -4.88 6.25
CA PRO A 27 11.41 -5.68 5.74
C PRO A 27 11.07 -7.17 5.59
N GLN A 28 9.83 -7.46 5.19
CA GLN A 28 9.29 -8.80 4.95
C GLN A 28 8.24 -8.70 3.85
N GLY A 29 8.27 -9.64 2.90
CA GLY A 29 7.34 -9.68 1.77
C GLY A 29 5.89 -9.98 2.19
N LEU A 30 4.93 -9.65 1.33
CA LEU A 30 3.49 -9.85 1.57
C LEU A 30 3.17 -11.32 1.84
N ARG A 31 3.80 -12.27 1.11
CA ARG A 31 3.63 -13.71 1.36
C ARG A 31 4.05 -14.11 2.77
N TYR A 32 5.20 -13.62 3.23
CA TYR A 32 5.66 -13.85 4.61
C TYR A 32 4.68 -13.25 5.63
N LEU A 33 4.15 -12.06 5.38
CA LEU A 33 3.17 -11.45 6.27
C LEU A 33 1.88 -12.26 6.35
N ILE A 34 1.40 -12.82 5.24
CA ILE A 34 0.24 -13.71 5.20
C ILE A 34 0.56 -14.99 5.99
N ASP A 35 1.63 -15.69 5.64
CA ASP A 35 1.94 -17.00 6.18
C ASP A 35 2.27 -16.94 7.68
N GLU A 36 3.18 -16.04 8.08
CA GLU A 36 3.74 -16.01 9.42
C GLU A 36 3.02 -15.06 10.38
N SER A 37 2.53 -13.92 9.87
CA SER A 37 1.91 -12.89 10.72
C SER A 37 0.38 -12.94 10.70
N ALA A 38 -0.20 -13.49 9.65
CA ALA A 38 -1.64 -13.70 9.50
C ALA A 38 -2.05 -15.18 9.59
N ALA A 39 -1.12 -16.09 9.91
CA ALA A 39 -1.35 -17.53 10.04
C ALA A 39 -1.94 -18.17 8.77
N GLY A 40 -1.42 -17.80 7.60
CA GLY A 40 -1.85 -18.28 6.29
C GLY A 40 -3.16 -17.67 5.77
N ASP A 41 -3.75 -16.74 6.51
CA ASP A 41 -5.06 -16.16 6.20
C ASP A 41 -4.90 -14.70 5.72
N GLN A 42 -5.14 -14.48 4.42
CA GLN A 42 -5.06 -13.16 3.83
C GLN A 42 -6.10 -12.19 4.40
N ASP A 43 -7.27 -12.67 4.81
CA ASP A 43 -8.34 -11.82 5.31
C ASP A 43 -7.97 -11.26 6.68
N ARG A 44 -7.16 -11.99 7.46
CA ARG A 44 -6.55 -11.46 8.69
C ARG A 44 -5.54 -10.36 8.41
N LEU A 45 -4.73 -10.48 7.36
CA LEU A 45 -3.82 -9.41 6.93
C LEU A 45 -4.62 -8.14 6.57
N LEU A 46 -5.63 -8.30 5.73
CA LEU A 46 -6.47 -7.22 5.24
C LEU A 46 -7.27 -6.57 6.36
N LYS A 47 -7.86 -7.37 7.25
CA LYS A 47 -8.55 -6.86 8.44
C LYS A 47 -7.60 -6.05 9.32
N ALA A 48 -6.40 -6.56 9.60
CA ALA A 48 -5.45 -5.83 10.43
C ALA A 48 -4.98 -4.51 9.79
N LEU A 49 -4.90 -4.44 8.46
CA LEU A 49 -4.61 -3.19 7.75
C LEU A 49 -5.80 -2.22 7.80
N ASN A 50 -7.03 -2.72 7.65
CA ASN A 50 -8.25 -1.91 7.82
C ASN A 50 -8.36 -1.36 9.25
N ASP A 51 -8.19 -2.20 10.27
CA ASP A 51 -8.20 -1.77 11.67
C ASP A 51 -7.13 -0.69 11.95
N TRP A 52 -5.96 -0.80 11.29
CA TRP A 52 -4.90 0.20 11.39
C TRP A 52 -5.25 1.52 10.68
N VAL A 53 -5.90 1.43 9.53
CA VAL A 53 -6.43 2.58 8.79
C VAL A 53 -7.46 3.33 9.64
N ASP A 54 -8.39 2.60 10.27
CA ASP A 54 -9.39 3.15 11.17
C ASP A 54 -8.74 3.79 12.41
N GLU A 55 -7.77 3.10 13.04
CA GLU A 55 -7.01 3.62 14.19
C GLU A 55 -6.32 4.96 13.88
N ARG A 56 -5.86 5.13 12.64
CA ARG A 56 -5.08 6.29 12.20
C ARG A 56 -5.87 7.33 11.43
N GLY A 57 -7.15 7.07 11.14
CA GLY A 57 -8.01 7.93 10.33
C GLY A 57 -7.45 8.16 8.93
N LEU A 58 -7.04 7.09 8.24
CA LEU A 58 -6.42 7.19 6.90
C LEU A 58 -7.46 7.14 5.79
N ASP A 59 -7.29 7.98 4.78
CA ASP A 59 -7.97 7.84 3.49
C ASP A 59 -7.26 6.82 2.59
N VAL A 60 -5.92 6.71 2.73
CA VAL A 60 -5.09 5.78 1.98
C VAL A 60 -4.09 5.10 2.92
N GLY A 61 -4.16 3.77 2.99
CA GLY A 61 -3.18 2.91 3.65
C GLY A 61 -2.26 2.25 2.63
N VAL A 62 -0.95 2.30 2.88
CA VAL A 62 0.07 1.70 2.01
C VAL A 62 0.99 0.80 2.82
N VAL A 63 1.22 -0.41 2.32
CA VAL A 63 2.27 -1.30 2.81
C VAL A 63 3.29 -1.46 1.70
N MET A 64 4.54 -1.09 1.97
CA MET A 64 5.64 -1.24 1.04
C MET A 64 6.65 -2.22 1.63
N THR A 65 6.80 -3.38 0.99
CA THR A 65 7.67 -4.45 1.48
C THR A 65 9.03 -4.40 0.81
N THR A 66 10.03 -4.96 1.49
CA THR A 66 11.31 -5.32 0.90
C THR A 66 11.67 -6.75 1.26
N LEU A 67 12.12 -7.52 0.28
CA LEU A 67 12.50 -8.92 0.44
C LEU A 67 13.73 -9.25 -0.42
N HIS A 68 14.45 -10.31 -0.04
CA HIS A 68 15.68 -10.75 -0.70
C HIS A 68 15.65 -12.24 -1.08
N PRO A 69 14.68 -12.71 -1.88
CA PRO A 69 14.64 -14.11 -2.30
C PRO A 69 15.90 -14.46 -3.11
N GLY A 70 16.65 -15.47 -2.68
CA GLY A 70 17.89 -15.88 -3.36
C GLY A 70 19.00 -14.80 -3.37
N GLY A 71 18.90 -13.76 -2.54
CA GLY A 71 19.83 -12.63 -2.50
C GLY A 71 19.41 -11.41 -3.33
N ASP A 72 18.40 -11.55 -4.20
CA ASP A 72 17.96 -10.46 -5.08
C ASP A 72 17.01 -9.51 -4.35
N PHE A 73 17.37 -8.23 -4.29
CA PHE A 73 16.51 -7.22 -3.68
C PHE A 73 15.23 -7.01 -4.49
N GLN A 74 14.08 -7.14 -3.84
CA GLN A 74 12.76 -6.93 -4.42
C GLN A 74 11.90 -6.01 -3.56
N ARG A 75 10.88 -5.43 -4.18
CA ARG A 75 9.86 -4.61 -3.52
C ARG A 75 8.48 -5.07 -3.93
N GLU A 76 7.54 -5.01 -2.99
CA GLU A 76 6.12 -5.12 -3.28
C GLU A 76 5.40 -3.91 -2.70
N LEU A 77 4.24 -3.61 -3.26
CA LEU A 77 3.44 -2.45 -2.91
C LEU A 77 1.99 -2.89 -2.80
N LEU A 78 1.37 -2.66 -1.65
CA LEU A 78 -0.07 -2.79 -1.44
C LEU A 78 -0.60 -1.39 -1.14
N VAL A 79 -1.57 -0.93 -1.93
CA VAL A 79 -2.25 0.35 -1.72
C VAL A 79 -3.74 0.10 -1.56
N TRP A 80 -4.33 0.73 -0.56
CA TRP A 80 -5.76 0.66 -0.27
C TRP A 80 -6.31 2.06 0.03
N ALA A 81 -7.28 2.49 -0.77
CA ALA A 81 -8.05 3.71 -0.60
C ALA A 81 -9.46 3.41 -0.07
N PHE A 82 -9.92 4.21 0.89
CA PHE A 82 -11.14 3.95 1.68
C PHE A 82 -12.27 4.96 1.42
N SER A 83 -12.11 5.83 0.43
CA SER A 83 -13.16 6.76 -0.03
C SER A 83 -13.10 6.92 -1.55
N GLU A 84 -14.21 7.31 -2.18
CA GLU A 84 -14.24 7.50 -3.64
C GLU A 84 -13.22 8.54 -4.13
N GLY A 85 -13.04 9.63 -3.38
CA GLY A 85 -12.05 10.65 -3.70
C GLY A 85 -10.61 10.13 -3.61
N ALA A 86 -10.32 9.32 -2.59
CA ALA A 86 -9.01 8.67 -2.45
C ALA A 86 -8.79 7.59 -3.51
N ALA A 87 -9.82 6.83 -3.87
CA ALA A 87 -9.77 5.82 -4.92
C ALA A 87 -9.42 6.44 -6.28
N LYS A 88 -10.08 7.54 -6.65
CA LYS A 88 -9.76 8.28 -7.90
C LYS A 88 -8.32 8.80 -7.91
N ALA A 89 -7.84 9.32 -6.77
CA ALA A 89 -6.47 9.79 -6.63
C ALA A 89 -5.44 8.67 -6.78
N VAL A 90 -5.66 7.53 -6.12
CA VAL A 90 -4.78 6.37 -6.21
C VAL A 90 -4.80 5.76 -7.61
N GLU A 91 -5.97 5.70 -8.26
CA GLU A 91 -6.07 5.23 -9.64
C GLU A 91 -5.28 6.12 -10.60
N ALA A 92 -5.35 7.45 -10.44
CA ALA A 92 -4.54 8.39 -11.20
C ALA A 92 -3.03 8.19 -10.94
N PHE A 93 -2.63 8.00 -9.68
CA PHE A 93 -1.24 7.65 -9.32
C PHE A 93 -0.76 6.41 -10.08
N VAL A 94 -1.54 5.33 -10.10
CA VAL A 94 -1.16 4.09 -10.80
C VAL A 94 -1.04 4.34 -12.30
N LYS A 95 -2.05 4.95 -12.93
CA LYS A 95 -2.02 5.26 -14.37
C LYS A 95 -0.80 6.10 -14.78
N THR A 96 -0.39 7.04 -13.94
CA THR A 96 0.76 7.91 -14.23
C THR A 96 2.10 7.21 -13.99
N ASN A 97 2.21 6.33 -12.98
CA ASN A 97 3.49 5.85 -12.48
C ASN A 97 3.75 4.35 -12.70
N GLU A 98 2.78 3.57 -13.19
CA GLU A 98 2.90 2.11 -13.31
C GLU A 98 4.14 1.67 -14.11
N ARG A 99 4.44 2.38 -15.20
CA ARG A 99 5.60 2.09 -16.05
C ARG A 99 6.92 2.50 -15.39
N GLU A 100 6.97 3.64 -14.71
CA GLU A 100 8.17 4.11 -14.00
C GLU A 100 8.52 3.20 -12.83
N LEU A 101 7.49 2.75 -12.10
CA LEU A 101 7.65 1.85 -10.95
C LEU A 101 7.81 0.38 -11.36
N GLY A 102 7.45 0.02 -12.59
CA GLY A 102 7.43 -1.36 -13.07
C GLY A 102 6.46 -2.20 -12.25
N LEU A 103 5.22 -1.74 -12.11
CA LEU A 103 4.19 -2.43 -11.34
C LEU A 103 3.66 -3.64 -12.11
N GLU A 104 3.84 -4.82 -11.55
CA GLU A 104 3.24 -6.06 -12.03
C GLU A 104 2.27 -6.59 -10.98
N THR A 105 1.09 -7.03 -11.40
CA THR A 105 0.06 -7.57 -10.50
C THR A 105 0.64 -8.64 -9.57
N TYR A 106 0.34 -8.52 -8.27
CA TYR A 106 0.75 -9.48 -7.26
C TYR A 106 -0.19 -10.69 -7.25
N ASP A 107 0.38 -11.90 -7.36
CA ASP A 107 -0.30 -13.20 -7.17
C ASP A 107 -1.68 -13.26 -7.86
N ASP A 108 -1.73 -12.96 -9.16
CA ASP A 108 -2.96 -12.93 -9.99
C ASP A 108 -4.10 -12.06 -9.43
N GLY A 109 -3.76 -11.00 -8.70
CA GLY A 109 -4.73 -10.06 -8.13
C GLY A 109 -5.37 -10.59 -6.85
N ARG A 110 -4.77 -11.58 -6.19
CA ARG A 110 -5.27 -12.21 -4.96
C ARG A 110 -5.63 -11.22 -3.84
N LEU A 111 -4.96 -10.07 -3.79
CA LEU A 111 -5.21 -9.02 -2.80
C LEU A 111 -5.99 -7.83 -3.37
N ASP A 112 -6.43 -7.88 -4.62
CA ASP A 112 -7.11 -6.77 -5.28
C ASP A 112 -8.60 -6.77 -4.89
N ASP A 113 -9.18 -5.57 -4.72
CA ASP A 113 -10.61 -5.38 -4.50
C ASP A 113 -11.00 -3.96 -4.91
N VAL A 114 -11.94 -3.85 -5.85
CA VAL A 114 -12.49 -2.57 -6.30
C VAL A 114 -14.00 -2.65 -6.20
N SER A 115 -14.51 -2.59 -4.98
CA SER A 115 -15.93 -2.67 -4.66
C SER A 115 -16.33 -1.62 -3.62
N ASN A 116 -17.61 -1.26 -3.59
CA ASN A 116 -18.21 -0.42 -2.55
C ASN A 116 -17.50 0.94 -2.31
N GLY A 117 -16.96 1.56 -3.37
CA GLY A 117 -16.23 2.84 -3.26
C GLY A 117 -14.83 2.73 -2.68
N TRP A 118 -14.37 1.51 -2.35
CA TRP A 118 -13.00 1.21 -1.98
C TRP A 118 -12.19 0.78 -3.20
N TRP A 119 -10.88 0.97 -3.09
CA TRP A 119 -9.95 0.58 -4.14
C TRP A 119 -8.68 0.03 -3.51
N ARG A 120 -8.40 -1.25 -3.74
CA ARG A 120 -7.23 -1.95 -3.22
C ARG A 120 -6.55 -2.72 -4.33
N ARG A 121 -5.22 -2.58 -4.42
CA ARG A 121 -4.39 -3.42 -5.30
C ARG A 121 -3.01 -3.68 -4.72
N ALA A 122 -2.43 -4.81 -5.11
CA ALA A 122 -1.07 -5.18 -4.78
C ALA A 122 -0.21 -5.46 -6.03
N TRP A 123 1.07 -5.14 -5.94
CA TRP A 123 2.03 -5.32 -7.03
C TRP A 123 3.39 -5.81 -6.55
N LYS A 124 4.07 -6.54 -7.43
CA LYS A 124 5.54 -6.59 -7.47
C LYS A 124 6.03 -5.30 -8.12
N GLN A 125 6.95 -4.60 -7.49
CA GLN A 125 7.54 -3.37 -8.00
C GLN A 125 8.94 -3.68 -8.56
N ARG A 126 9.06 -3.76 -9.89
CA ARG A 126 10.31 -4.16 -10.57
C ARG A 126 11.37 -3.07 -10.51
N ASN A 127 10.99 -1.80 -10.49
CA ASN A 127 11.96 -0.73 -10.32
C ASN A 127 12.27 -0.51 -8.83
N VAL A 128 13.24 -1.28 -8.33
CA VAL A 128 13.59 -1.34 -6.91
C VAL A 128 14.30 -0.10 -6.37
N ALA A 129 14.72 0.83 -7.25
CA ALA A 129 15.28 2.12 -6.85
C ALA A 129 14.23 3.04 -6.20
N HIS A 130 12.94 2.85 -6.51
CA HIS A 130 11.85 3.69 -6.03
C HIS A 130 11.38 3.24 -4.64
N SER A 131 12.05 3.69 -3.60
CA SER A 131 11.61 3.48 -2.21
C SER A 131 10.44 4.39 -1.81
N ARG A 132 10.02 4.34 -0.53
CA ARG A 132 9.07 5.28 0.09
C ARG A 132 9.41 6.75 -0.17
N LYS A 133 10.71 7.09 -0.31
CA LYS A 133 11.16 8.45 -0.62
C LYS A 133 10.78 8.91 -2.03
N ARG A 134 10.39 8.00 -2.92
CA ARG A 134 9.85 8.30 -4.26
C ARG A 134 8.34 8.03 -4.33
N VAL A 135 7.90 6.84 -3.90
CA VAL A 135 6.49 6.43 -3.94
C VAL A 135 5.61 7.31 -3.05
N GLY A 136 6.06 7.66 -1.85
CA GLY A 136 5.34 8.55 -0.93
C GLY A 136 5.04 9.91 -1.57
N PRO A 137 6.05 10.66 -2.07
CA PRO A 137 5.81 11.91 -2.81
C PRO A 137 4.87 11.77 -4.03
N MET A 138 4.99 10.70 -4.81
CA MET A 138 4.12 10.47 -5.98
C MET A 138 2.64 10.31 -5.58
N LEU A 139 2.37 9.52 -4.53
CA LEU A 139 1.01 9.37 -3.99
C LEU A 139 0.47 10.68 -3.42
N ARG A 140 1.30 11.41 -2.67
CA ARG A 140 0.93 12.72 -2.11
C ARG A 140 0.55 13.71 -3.20
N GLU A 141 1.30 13.75 -4.29
CA GLU A 141 1.00 14.62 -5.43
C GLU A 141 -0.35 14.26 -6.08
N ALA A 142 -0.63 12.96 -6.27
CA ALA A 142 -1.91 12.52 -6.80
C ALA A 142 -3.10 12.87 -5.87
N LEU A 143 -2.91 12.80 -4.55
CA LEU A 143 -3.92 13.19 -3.56
C LEU A 143 -4.21 14.70 -3.58
N LYS A 144 -3.19 15.53 -3.81
CA LYS A 144 -3.34 17.00 -3.95
C LYS A 144 -4.13 17.38 -5.20
N GLN A 145 -3.86 16.72 -6.32
CA GLN A 145 -4.46 17.05 -7.62
C GLN A 145 -5.92 16.60 -7.73
N SER A 146 -6.39 15.75 -6.82
CA SER A 146 -7.75 15.21 -6.84
C SER A 146 -8.74 16.16 -6.16
N PRO A 147 -9.83 16.59 -6.83
CA PRO A 147 -10.84 17.46 -6.23
C PRO A 147 -11.46 16.84 -4.98
N LYS A 148 -11.78 17.64 -3.96
CA LYS A 148 -12.67 17.18 -2.88
C LYS A 148 -14.06 16.98 -3.49
N LEU A 149 -14.55 15.74 -3.46
CA LEU A 149 -15.94 15.42 -3.78
C LEU A 149 -16.78 15.63 -2.54
#